data_AF-A0A0R3IXG2-F1
#
_entry.id   AF-A0A0R3IXG2-F1
#
_cell.length_a   1.000
_cell.length_b   1.000
_cell.length_c   1.000
_cell.angle_alpha   90.00
_cell.angle_beta   90.00
_cell.angle_gamma   90.00
#
_symmetry.space_group_name_H-M   'P 1'
#
loop_
_entity.id
_entity.type
_entity.pdbx_description
1 polymer ?
#
loop_
_entity_poly.entity_id
_entity_poly.type
_entity_poly.pdbx_seq_one_letter_code
_entity_poly.pdbx_strand_id
1 'polypeptide(L)'
;MPHFSPIVTDFWHGYLGRGSVLHSGDEFQLAVYPDLDEDSRLMVLTTVDGKTSVALAPDLCARAGIDGVQTVSEFWESLDKADITMHGADNLFYFNDDARDALVAEVPTGDVRQLTADDKAIFSAFESVASVDDLDNAQVELGHWAVFGSFDNGRLVAVSSIYQWEGAAIMDLGVLTLPIFRGRGHARQLVRAVFRYACARGYEPQYRCQVDNSASSALARAAGLTLFGTLDVIAN
;
A
#
# COMPACT_ATOMS: atom_id res chain seq x y z
N MET A 1 10.33 -8.81 17.02
CA MET A 1 9.76 -8.01 15.91
C MET A 1 8.68 -8.85 15.24
N PRO A 2 7.63 -8.25 14.67
CA PRO A 2 6.67 -9.00 13.86
C PRO A 2 7.40 -9.69 12.71
N HIS A 3 7.12 -10.98 12.50
CA HIS A 3 7.65 -11.74 11.37
C HIS A 3 6.73 -11.53 10.16
N PHE A 4 7.25 -10.88 9.12
CA PHE A 4 6.55 -10.68 7.86
C PHE A 4 6.96 -11.75 6.85
N SER A 5 6.05 -12.08 5.94
CA SER A 5 6.29 -13.03 4.86
C SER A 5 7.55 -12.67 4.05
N PRO A 6 8.42 -13.65 3.72
CA PRO A 6 9.57 -13.42 2.85
C PRO A 6 9.19 -12.80 1.50
N ILE A 7 7.99 -13.07 0.99
CA ILE A 7 7.49 -12.44 -0.25
C ILE A 7 7.49 -10.91 -0.13
N VAL A 8 7.14 -10.37 1.04
CA VAL A 8 7.11 -8.92 1.30
C VAL A 8 8.52 -8.38 1.49
N THR A 9 9.33 -9.01 2.33
CA THR A 9 10.68 -8.51 2.65
C THR A 9 11.61 -8.60 1.44
N ASP A 10 11.56 -9.71 0.70
CA ASP A 10 12.40 -9.93 -0.48
C ASP A 10 11.95 -9.03 -1.63
N PHE A 11 10.65 -8.78 -1.77
CA PHE A 11 10.14 -7.80 -2.73
C PHE A 11 10.74 -6.42 -2.47
N TRP A 12 10.60 -5.86 -1.27
CA TRP A 12 11.09 -4.50 -1.01
C TRP A 12 12.60 -4.39 -1.10
N HIS A 13 13.34 -5.37 -0.58
CA HIS A 13 14.80 -5.41 -0.67
C HIS A 13 15.28 -5.50 -2.13
N GLY A 14 14.66 -6.37 -2.92
CA GLY A 14 14.98 -6.55 -4.33
C GLY A 14 14.56 -5.36 -5.19
N TYR A 15 13.33 -4.89 -5.01
CA TYR A 15 12.72 -3.80 -5.79
C TYR A 15 13.47 -2.48 -5.64
N LEU A 16 13.84 -2.12 -4.41
CA LEU A 16 14.63 -0.92 -4.12
C LEU A 16 16.15 -1.15 -4.30
N GLY A 17 16.57 -2.40 -4.48
CA GLY A 17 17.94 -2.78 -4.80
C GLY A 17 18.22 -2.97 -6.29
N ARG A 18 17.27 -2.65 -7.17
CA ARG A 18 17.46 -2.78 -8.62
C ARG A 18 18.50 -1.81 -9.15
N GLY A 19 19.20 -2.21 -10.21
CA GLY A 19 20.17 -1.37 -10.90
C GLY A 19 21.55 -1.36 -10.25
N SER A 20 22.20 -0.20 -10.26
CA SER A 20 23.55 -0.02 -9.72
C SER A 20 23.49 0.35 -8.24
N VAL A 21 23.90 -0.57 -7.36
CA VAL A 21 23.94 -0.33 -5.91
C VAL A 21 25.14 0.56 -5.58
N LEU A 22 24.87 1.76 -5.05
CA LEU A 22 25.90 2.72 -4.60
C LEU A 22 26.29 2.50 -3.14
N HIS A 23 25.35 2.03 -2.32
CA HIS A 23 25.61 1.69 -0.92
C HIS A 23 24.76 0.50 -0.49
N SER A 24 25.36 -0.41 0.28
CA SER A 24 24.70 -1.55 0.89
C SER A 24 25.28 -1.80 2.28
N GLY A 25 24.51 -1.44 3.30
CA GLY A 25 24.76 -1.74 4.70
C GLY A 25 23.51 -2.30 5.37
N ASP A 26 23.63 -2.63 6.66
CA ASP A 26 22.54 -3.26 7.42
C ASP A 26 21.35 -2.30 7.59
N GLU A 27 21.63 -1.03 7.88
CA GLU A 27 20.64 0.03 8.16
C GLU A 27 20.30 0.89 6.94
N PHE A 28 21.13 0.86 5.89
CA PHE A 28 20.97 1.74 4.73
C PHE A 28 21.31 1.03 3.43
N GLN A 29 20.45 1.19 2.44
CA GLN A 29 20.65 0.71 1.07
C GLN A 29 20.30 1.82 0.09
N LEU A 30 21.14 2.01 -0.93
CA LEU A 30 20.96 3.02 -1.97
C LEU A 30 21.31 2.41 -3.34
N ALA A 31 20.36 2.42 -4.25
CA ALA A 31 20.55 1.97 -5.62
C ALA A 31 20.06 2.99 -6.64
N VAL A 32 20.76 3.06 -7.78
CA VAL A 32 20.40 3.86 -8.93
C VAL A 32 19.79 2.97 -10.00
N TYR A 33 18.55 3.27 -10.39
CA TYR A 33 17.81 2.47 -11.37
C TYR A 33 17.25 3.37 -12.48
N PRO A 34 17.63 3.15 -13.75
CA PRO A 34 17.22 4.02 -14.87
C PRO A 34 15.76 3.86 -15.26
N ASP A 35 15.15 2.71 -15.00
CA ASP A 35 13.81 2.37 -15.47
C ASP A 35 12.75 2.52 -14.36
N LEU A 36 12.90 3.53 -13.50
CA LEU A 36 11.84 3.96 -12.57
C LEU A 36 10.78 4.76 -13.34
N ASP A 37 9.52 4.55 -12.99
CA ASP A 37 8.41 5.32 -13.56
C ASP A 37 8.49 6.79 -13.17
N GLU A 38 7.87 7.66 -13.98
CA GLU A 38 7.97 9.12 -13.83
C GLU A 38 7.55 9.62 -12.43
N ASP A 39 6.49 9.04 -11.88
CA ASP A 39 5.94 9.39 -10.55
C ASP A 39 6.69 8.70 -9.38
N SER A 40 7.66 7.82 -9.68
CA SER A 40 8.42 7.05 -8.68
C SER A 40 9.94 7.11 -8.89
N ARG A 41 10.41 8.17 -9.56
CA ARG A 41 11.84 8.36 -9.89
C ARG A 41 12.75 8.46 -8.68
N LEU A 42 12.20 8.71 -7.50
CA LEU A 42 12.86 8.50 -6.22
C LEU A 42 11.85 7.88 -5.26
N MET A 43 12.24 6.79 -4.61
CA MET A 43 11.47 6.08 -3.60
C MET A 43 12.32 5.86 -2.35
N VAL A 44 11.75 6.12 -1.18
CA VAL A 44 12.39 5.90 0.11
C VAL A 44 11.48 5.06 1.00
N LEU A 45 11.90 3.84 1.30
CA LEU A 45 11.23 2.99 2.29
C LEU A 45 12.03 3.04 3.60
N THR A 46 11.37 3.38 4.70
CA THR A 46 11.92 3.25 6.05
C THR A 46 11.08 2.28 6.86
N THR A 47 11.64 1.15 7.25
CA THR A 47 10.94 0.13 8.06
C THR A 47 10.92 0.50 9.54
N VAL A 48 10.00 -0.10 10.29
CA VAL A 48 9.80 0.20 11.73
C VAL A 48 11.02 -0.11 12.62
N ASP A 49 11.94 -0.94 12.12
CA ASP A 49 13.22 -1.24 12.77
C ASP A 49 14.33 -0.21 12.48
N GLY A 50 14.07 0.77 11.61
CA GLY A 50 14.97 1.87 11.29
C GLY A 50 15.74 1.69 9.99
N LYS A 51 15.63 0.54 9.31
CA LYS A 51 16.30 0.31 8.04
C LYS A 51 15.69 1.17 6.92
N THR A 52 16.56 1.85 6.17
CA THR A 52 16.16 2.70 5.04
C THR A 52 16.68 2.14 3.73
N SER A 53 15.80 1.98 2.75
CA SER A 53 16.14 1.55 1.39
C SER A 53 15.69 2.61 0.40
N VAL A 54 16.59 2.98 -0.52
CA VAL A 54 16.39 4.05 -1.49
C VAL A 54 16.66 3.54 -2.90
N ALA A 55 15.73 3.83 -3.80
CA ALA A 55 15.94 3.75 -5.24
C ALA A 55 15.74 5.13 -5.87
N LEU A 56 16.66 5.57 -6.72
CA LEU A 56 16.53 6.84 -7.44
C LEU A 56 17.02 6.78 -8.89
N ALA A 57 16.46 7.65 -9.73
CA ALA A 57 16.82 7.76 -11.14
C ALA A 57 18.23 8.39 -11.30
N PRO A 58 18.97 8.04 -12.37
CA PRO A 58 20.34 8.52 -12.58
C PRO A 58 20.50 10.04 -12.63
N ASP A 59 19.54 10.75 -13.21
CA ASP A 59 19.58 12.21 -13.31
C ASP A 59 19.32 12.89 -11.96
N LEU A 60 18.47 12.30 -11.10
CA LEU A 60 18.28 12.77 -9.73
C LEU A 60 19.53 12.51 -8.89
N CYS A 61 20.16 11.35 -9.07
CA CYS A 61 21.44 11.03 -8.44
C CYS A 61 22.52 12.06 -8.83
N ALA A 62 22.61 12.40 -10.12
CA ALA A 62 23.54 13.40 -10.62
C ALA A 62 23.22 14.81 -10.11
N ARG A 63 21.93 15.19 -10.09
CA ARG A 63 21.46 16.49 -9.59
C ARG A 63 21.77 16.67 -8.10
N ALA A 64 21.60 15.61 -7.32
CA ALA A 64 21.90 15.57 -5.88
C ALA A 64 23.40 15.41 -5.56
N GLY A 65 24.26 15.23 -6.58
CA GLY A 65 25.69 15.02 -6.39
C GLY A 65 26.02 13.77 -5.58
N ILE A 66 25.20 12.72 -5.68
CA ILE A 66 25.35 11.48 -4.93
C ILE A 66 26.27 10.54 -5.72
N ASP A 67 27.46 10.28 -5.18
CA ASP A 67 28.47 9.38 -5.76
C ASP A 67 28.91 8.23 -4.83
N GLY A 68 28.51 8.26 -3.55
CA GLY A 68 28.87 7.23 -2.58
C GLY A 68 28.45 7.52 -1.14
N VAL A 69 27.26 8.06 -0.93
CA VAL A 69 26.73 8.40 0.40
C VAL A 69 26.71 7.18 1.32
N GLN A 70 27.12 7.35 2.59
CA GLN A 70 27.25 6.24 3.55
C GLN A 70 26.16 6.23 4.61
N THR A 71 25.42 7.33 4.79
CA THR A 71 24.36 7.43 5.81
C THR A 71 23.07 8.03 5.28
N VAL A 72 21.96 7.72 5.94
CA VAL A 72 20.63 8.28 5.62
C VAL A 72 20.61 9.81 5.78
N SER A 73 21.32 10.36 6.77
CA SER A 73 21.37 11.80 7.01
C SER A 73 22.06 12.54 5.85
N GLU A 74 23.22 12.06 5.40
CA GLU A 74 23.92 12.62 4.25
C GLU A 74 23.05 12.55 2.97
N PHE A 75 22.27 11.47 2.81
CA PHE A 75 21.36 11.33 1.69
C PHE A 75 20.29 12.42 1.68
N TRP A 76 19.64 12.67 2.82
CA TRP A 76 18.65 13.74 2.94
C TRP A 76 19.27 15.12 2.74
N GLU A 77 20.49 15.38 3.25
CA GLU A 77 21.20 16.62 2.98
C GLU A 77 21.51 16.84 1.50
N SER A 78 21.83 15.78 0.76
CA SER A 78 22.06 15.85 -0.69
C SER A 78 20.77 16.18 -1.45
N LEU A 79 19.63 15.64 -1.03
CA LEU A 79 18.33 15.98 -1.63
C LEU A 79 17.95 17.44 -1.35
N ASP A 80 18.12 17.90 -0.11
CA ASP A 80 17.82 19.28 0.30
C ASP A 80 18.67 20.29 -0.48
N LYS A 81 19.98 20.07 -0.60
CA LYS A 81 20.90 20.93 -1.39
C LYS A 81 20.55 20.99 -2.88
N ALA A 82 19.82 20.00 -3.38
CA ALA A 82 19.41 19.90 -4.78
C ALA A 82 17.93 20.27 -5.00
N ASP A 83 17.28 20.87 -3.99
CA ASP A 83 15.87 21.28 -3.99
C ASP A 83 14.93 20.13 -4.43
N ILE A 84 15.23 18.90 -3.97
CA ILE A 84 14.42 17.71 -4.26
C ILE A 84 13.46 17.48 -3.11
N THR A 85 12.17 17.66 -3.40
CA THR A 85 11.10 17.47 -2.41
C THR A 85 10.40 16.13 -2.56
N MET A 86 9.99 15.55 -1.44
CA MET A 86 9.17 14.34 -1.39
C MET A 86 7.68 14.70 -1.35
N HIS A 87 6.82 13.81 -1.86
CA HIS A 87 5.37 14.00 -1.91
C HIS A 87 4.73 13.89 -0.52
N GLY A 88 5.28 13.05 0.35
CA GLY A 88 4.71 12.71 1.64
C GLY A 88 4.43 11.21 1.72
N ALA A 89 4.89 10.61 2.81
CA ALA A 89 4.93 9.17 2.93
C ALA A 89 3.54 8.53 3.16
N ASP A 90 3.37 7.34 2.60
CA ASP A 90 2.36 6.37 2.99
C ASP A 90 2.89 5.46 4.10
N ASN A 91 2.03 5.14 5.08
CA ASN A 91 2.22 3.96 5.91
C ASN A 91 2.01 2.70 5.06
N LEU A 92 2.92 1.73 5.19
CA LEU A 92 2.77 0.38 4.66
C LEU A 92 2.39 -0.58 5.79
N PHE A 93 1.26 -1.27 5.64
CA PHE A 93 0.82 -2.30 6.57
C PHE A 93 0.71 -3.66 5.87
N TYR A 94 1.15 -4.71 6.57
CA TYR A 94 1.03 -6.10 6.15
C TYR A 94 0.51 -6.96 7.29
N PHE A 95 -0.02 -8.14 6.98
CA PHE A 95 -0.16 -9.16 8.01
C PHE A 95 1.23 -9.71 8.38
N ASN A 96 1.47 -9.90 9.67
CA ASN A 96 2.52 -10.82 10.08
C ASN A 96 2.04 -12.27 9.89
N ASP A 97 2.95 -13.24 9.97
CA ASP A 97 2.65 -14.65 9.68
C ASP A 97 1.47 -15.18 10.52
N ASP A 98 1.48 -14.92 11.84
CA ASP A 98 0.42 -15.36 12.75
C ASP A 98 -0.95 -14.74 12.39
N ALA A 99 -0.99 -13.44 12.09
CA ALA A 99 -2.21 -12.72 11.75
C ALA A 99 -2.74 -13.13 10.38
N ARG A 100 -1.85 -13.47 9.45
CA ARG A 100 -2.19 -14.01 8.12
C ARG A 100 -2.82 -15.40 8.26
N ASP A 101 -2.21 -16.29 9.04
CA ASP A 101 -2.75 -17.63 9.28
C ASP A 101 -4.13 -17.56 9.97
N ALA A 102 -4.27 -16.66 10.95
CA ALA A 102 -5.55 -16.40 11.60
C ALA A 102 -6.60 -15.83 10.63
N LEU A 103 -6.22 -14.96 9.69
CA LEU A 103 -7.11 -14.44 8.66
C LEU A 103 -7.59 -15.55 7.72
N VAL A 104 -6.71 -16.43 7.28
CA VAL A 104 -7.05 -17.53 6.36
C VAL A 104 -7.99 -18.54 7.04
N ALA A 105 -7.81 -18.80 8.34
CA ALA A 105 -8.67 -19.67 9.12
C ALA A 105 -10.02 -19.04 9.51
N GLU A 106 -10.20 -17.73 9.33
CA GLU A 106 -11.41 -17.02 9.75
C GLU A 106 -12.63 -17.36 8.88
N VAL A 107 -13.73 -17.72 9.55
CA VAL A 107 -15.04 -17.83 8.92
C VAL A 107 -15.58 -16.42 8.63
N PRO A 108 -15.87 -16.07 7.36
CA PRO A 108 -16.42 -14.76 7.04
C PRO A 108 -17.74 -14.50 7.76
N THR A 109 -17.89 -13.29 8.29
CA THR A 109 -19.12 -12.81 8.93
C THR A 109 -19.64 -11.56 8.21
N GLY A 110 -20.94 -11.31 8.35
CA GLY A 110 -21.61 -10.14 7.79
C GLY A 110 -22.10 -10.32 6.35
N ASP A 111 -22.79 -9.30 5.85
CA ASP A 111 -23.31 -9.28 4.48
C ASP A 111 -22.25 -8.70 3.53
N VAL A 112 -21.22 -9.50 3.27
CA VAL A 112 -20.11 -9.19 2.36
C VAL A 112 -20.03 -10.27 1.29
N ARG A 113 -19.94 -9.85 0.03
CA ARG A 113 -19.77 -10.77 -1.11
C ARG A 113 -18.90 -10.17 -2.20
N GLN A 114 -18.36 -11.04 -3.03
CA GLN A 114 -17.71 -10.62 -4.27
C GLN A 114 -18.74 -9.96 -5.20
N LEU A 115 -18.34 -8.87 -5.84
CA LEU A 115 -19.08 -8.22 -6.91
C LEU A 115 -18.59 -8.75 -8.25
N THR A 116 -19.51 -8.84 -9.21
CA THR A 116 -19.24 -9.30 -10.57
C THR A 116 -19.66 -8.24 -11.59
N ALA A 117 -19.45 -8.50 -12.88
CA ALA A 117 -19.93 -7.62 -13.94
C ALA A 117 -21.44 -7.37 -13.88
N ASP A 118 -22.22 -8.31 -13.37
CA ASP A 118 -23.68 -8.19 -13.20
C ASP A 118 -24.06 -7.13 -12.15
N ASP A 119 -23.14 -6.79 -11.24
CA ASP A 119 -23.35 -5.78 -10.19
C ASP A 119 -23.10 -4.35 -10.66
N LYS A 120 -22.81 -4.12 -11.95
CA LYS A 120 -22.48 -2.80 -12.51
C LYS A 120 -23.47 -1.71 -12.11
N ALA A 121 -24.78 -2.00 -12.18
CA ALA A 121 -25.81 -1.03 -11.82
C ALA A 121 -25.78 -0.65 -10.32
N ILE A 122 -25.51 -1.61 -9.44
CA ILE A 122 -25.41 -1.39 -8.00
C ILE A 122 -24.13 -0.61 -7.67
N PHE A 123 -23.02 -0.93 -8.35
CA PHE A 123 -21.75 -0.23 -8.21
C PHE A 123 -21.85 1.23 -8.66
N SER A 124 -22.41 1.50 -9.84
CA SER A 124 -22.61 2.87 -10.32
C SER A 124 -23.56 3.67 -9.42
N ALA A 125 -24.58 3.03 -8.84
CA ALA A 125 -25.43 3.69 -7.84
C ALA A 125 -24.65 4.06 -6.56
N PHE A 126 -23.73 3.19 -6.12
CA PHE A 126 -22.82 3.48 -5.00
C PHE A 126 -21.87 4.65 -5.32
N GLU A 127 -21.26 4.69 -6.50
CA GLU A 127 -20.39 5.80 -6.92
C GLU A 127 -21.15 7.12 -6.98
N SER A 128 -22.40 7.11 -7.48
CA SER A 128 -23.21 8.32 -7.62
C SER A 128 -23.52 9.05 -6.31
N VAL A 129 -23.34 8.38 -5.17
CA VAL A 129 -23.57 8.96 -3.83
C VAL A 129 -22.29 9.19 -3.03
N ALA A 130 -21.13 8.74 -3.52
CA ALA A 130 -19.83 9.07 -2.96
C ALA A 130 -19.41 10.47 -3.41
N SER A 131 -18.62 11.18 -2.60
CA SER A 131 -18.01 12.43 -3.07
C SER A 131 -16.91 12.12 -4.09
N VAL A 132 -16.62 13.09 -4.96
CA VAL A 132 -15.48 13.01 -5.89
C VAL A 132 -14.19 12.74 -5.11
N ASP A 133 -13.94 13.51 -4.03
CA ASP A 133 -12.78 13.29 -3.16
C ASP A 133 -12.72 11.88 -2.57
N ASP A 134 -13.84 11.27 -2.18
CA ASP A 134 -13.84 9.91 -1.66
C ASP A 134 -13.46 8.91 -2.78
N LEU A 135 -14.00 9.10 -3.99
CA LEU A 135 -13.72 8.22 -5.14
C LEU A 135 -12.27 8.31 -5.59
N ASP A 136 -11.75 9.53 -5.75
CA ASP A 136 -10.39 9.79 -6.18
C ASP A 136 -9.37 9.21 -5.19
N ASN A 137 -9.63 9.33 -3.89
CA ASN A 137 -8.74 8.84 -2.85
C ASN A 137 -8.85 7.32 -2.60
N ALA A 138 -10.01 6.70 -2.84
CA ALA A 138 -10.21 5.30 -2.49
C ALA A 138 -9.77 4.31 -3.57
N GLN A 139 -9.65 4.76 -4.82
CA GLN A 139 -9.19 3.95 -5.97
C GLN A 139 -9.94 2.61 -6.10
N VAL A 140 -11.26 2.62 -5.90
CA VAL A 140 -12.09 1.42 -6.02
C VAL A 140 -12.67 1.29 -7.42
N GLU A 141 -12.26 0.27 -8.17
CA GLU A 141 -12.84 0.00 -9.49
C GLU A 141 -13.48 -1.40 -9.57
N LEU A 142 -14.60 -1.51 -10.29
CA LEU A 142 -15.25 -2.80 -10.56
C LEU A 142 -14.41 -3.71 -11.47
N GLY A 143 -13.47 -3.14 -12.24
CA GLY A 143 -12.58 -3.84 -13.16
C GLY A 143 -11.27 -4.35 -12.53
N HIS A 144 -11.00 -4.01 -11.28
CA HIS A 144 -9.85 -4.54 -10.53
C HIS A 144 -9.94 -6.06 -10.37
N TRP A 145 -8.81 -6.70 -10.01
CA TRP A 145 -8.65 -8.15 -10.02
C TRP A 145 -9.71 -8.90 -9.21
N ALA A 146 -10.09 -8.36 -8.05
CA ALA A 146 -11.28 -8.80 -7.32
C ALA A 146 -11.90 -7.64 -6.55
N VAL A 147 -13.22 -7.65 -6.47
CA VAL A 147 -14.02 -6.56 -5.89
C VAL A 147 -15.04 -7.16 -4.95
N PHE A 148 -15.19 -6.59 -3.76
CA PHE A 148 -16.12 -7.03 -2.74
C PHE A 148 -16.98 -5.84 -2.29
N GLY A 149 -18.25 -6.13 -2.02
CA GLY A 149 -19.22 -5.17 -1.52
C GLY A 149 -19.73 -5.58 -0.15
N SER A 150 -19.90 -4.61 0.75
CA SER A 150 -20.64 -4.78 1.99
C SER A 150 -22.01 -4.15 1.87
N PHE A 151 -23.03 -4.88 2.31
CA PHE A 151 -24.42 -4.51 2.17
C PHE A 151 -25.06 -4.20 3.52
N ASP A 152 -25.98 -3.24 3.53
CA ASP A 152 -26.87 -2.92 4.64
C ASP A 152 -28.30 -2.84 4.08
N ASN A 153 -29.17 -3.75 4.51
CA ASN A 153 -30.55 -3.90 4.01
C ASN A 153 -30.64 -3.95 2.47
N GLY A 154 -29.73 -4.70 1.83
CA GLY A 154 -29.68 -4.88 0.37
C GLY A 154 -29.07 -3.70 -0.41
N ARG A 155 -28.67 -2.62 0.27
CA ARG A 155 -27.93 -1.50 -0.35
C ARG A 155 -26.43 -1.74 -0.24
N LEU A 156 -25.68 -1.52 -1.33
CA LEU A 156 -24.23 -1.46 -1.29
C LEU A 156 -23.77 -0.19 -0.55
N VAL A 157 -23.07 -0.35 0.57
CA VAL A 157 -22.68 0.77 1.46
C VAL A 157 -21.18 0.94 1.62
N ALA A 158 -20.41 -0.07 1.25
CA ALA A 158 -18.97 -0.02 1.17
C ALA A 158 -18.46 -0.96 0.08
N VAL A 159 -17.33 -0.61 -0.51
CA VAL A 159 -16.64 -1.37 -1.55
C VAL A 159 -15.17 -1.48 -1.18
N SER A 160 -14.57 -2.63 -1.45
CA SER A 160 -13.12 -2.76 -1.54
C SER A 160 -12.75 -3.54 -2.79
N SER A 161 -11.70 -3.13 -3.47
CA SER A 161 -11.14 -3.87 -4.59
C SER A 161 -9.64 -4.01 -4.40
N ILE A 162 -9.07 -5.06 -4.99
CA ILE A 162 -7.64 -5.35 -4.92
C ILE A 162 -7.03 -5.48 -6.30
N TYR A 163 -5.78 -5.07 -6.42
CA TYR A 163 -5.00 -5.08 -7.64
C TYR A 163 -3.54 -5.41 -7.34
N GLN A 164 -2.84 -5.91 -8.35
CA GLN A 164 -1.47 -6.38 -8.18
C GLN A 164 -0.51 -5.20 -8.10
N TRP A 165 0.37 -5.20 -7.10
CA TRP A 165 1.41 -4.19 -6.93
C TRP A 165 2.65 -4.59 -7.75
N GLU A 166 3.06 -3.75 -8.70
CA GLU A 166 4.33 -3.88 -9.45
C GLU A 166 4.59 -5.27 -10.06
N GLY A 167 3.52 -5.98 -10.47
CA GLY A 167 3.61 -7.34 -11.00
C GLY A 167 4.11 -8.40 -9.98
N ALA A 168 4.26 -8.04 -8.71
CA ALA A 168 4.72 -8.92 -7.64
C ALA A 168 3.58 -9.77 -7.06
N ALA A 169 3.89 -10.75 -6.22
CA ALA A 169 2.90 -11.52 -5.47
C ALA A 169 2.30 -10.72 -4.28
N ILE A 170 2.12 -9.40 -4.47
CA ILE A 170 1.59 -8.45 -3.50
C ILE A 170 0.31 -7.86 -4.07
N MET A 171 -0.73 -7.82 -3.26
CA MET A 171 -2.03 -7.25 -3.64
C MET A 171 -2.33 -6.04 -2.78
N ASP A 172 -2.32 -4.87 -3.42
CA ASP A 172 -2.77 -3.62 -2.81
C ASP A 172 -4.30 -3.52 -2.89
N LEU A 173 -4.88 -2.54 -2.20
CA LEU A 173 -6.33 -2.34 -2.16
C LEU A 173 -6.77 -0.88 -2.29
N GLY A 174 -7.96 -0.73 -2.84
CA GLY A 174 -8.84 0.40 -2.58
C GLY A 174 -9.94 0.01 -1.58
N VAL A 175 -10.38 0.97 -0.74
CA VAL A 175 -11.56 0.76 0.13
C VAL A 175 -12.32 2.06 0.37
N LEU A 176 -13.63 2.03 0.16
CA LEU A 176 -14.54 3.16 0.36
C LEU A 176 -15.75 2.73 1.17
N THR A 177 -16.12 3.51 2.19
CA THR A 177 -17.40 3.39 2.89
C THR A 177 -18.14 4.71 2.83
N LEU A 178 -19.41 4.67 2.40
CA LEU A 178 -20.25 5.86 2.29
C LEU A 178 -20.35 6.57 3.65
N PRO A 179 -20.31 7.92 3.71
CA PRO A 179 -20.18 8.68 4.94
C PRO A 179 -21.13 8.29 6.07
N ILE A 180 -22.43 8.09 5.78
CA ILE A 180 -23.45 7.76 6.80
C ILE A 180 -23.33 6.34 7.37
N PHE A 181 -22.53 5.47 6.73
CA PHE A 181 -22.29 4.08 7.13
C PHE A 181 -20.91 3.87 7.77
N ARG A 182 -20.09 4.92 7.89
CA ARG A 182 -18.78 4.86 8.56
C ARG A 182 -18.94 4.53 10.05
N GLY A 183 -17.90 3.95 10.64
CA GLY A 183 -17.89 3.57 12.06
C GLY A 183 -18.73 2.34 12.41
N ARG A 184 -19.34 1.65 11.43
CA ARG A 184 -20.18 0.45 11.64
C ARG A 184 -19.48 -0.87 11.31
N GLY A 185 -18.18 -0.82 11.02
CA GLY A 185 -17.36 -2.01 10.75
C GLY A 185 -17.42 -2.58 9.33
N HIS A 186 -18.12 -1.93 8.37
CA HIS A 186 -18.18 -2.38 6.98
C HIS A 186 -16.80 -2.46 6.31
N ALA A 187 -15.99 -1.39 6.41
CA ALA A 187 -14.65 -1.37 5.84
C ALA A 187 -13.75 -2.48 6.40
N ARG A 188 -13.78 -2.71 7.73
CA ARG A 188 -13.00 -3.78 8.36
C ARG A 188 -13.36 -5.16 7.81
N GLN A 189 -14.66 -5.43 7.66
CA GLN A 189 -15.13 -6.71 7.12
C GLN A 189 -14.71 -6.89 5.66
N LEU A 190 -14.78 -5.83 4.86
CA LEU A 190 -14.33 -5.84 3.47
C LEU A 190 -12.84 -6.09 3.32
N VAL A 191 -12.01 -5.32 4.03
CA VAL A 191 -10.54 -5.47 4.01
C VAL A 191 -10.16 -6.90 4.35
N ARG A 192 -10.75 -7.47 5.41
CA ARG A 192 -10.49 -8.87 5.79
C ARG A 192 -10.99 -9.86 4.73
N ALA A 193 -12.17 -9.65 4.15
CA ALA A 193 -12.72 -10.55 3.13
C ALA A 193 -11.87 -10.58 1.86
N VAL A 194 -11.49 -9.41 1.34
CA VAL A 194 -10.73 -9.29 0.10
C VAL A 194 -9.28 -9.76 0.28
N PHE A 195 -8.67 -9.49 1.43
CA PHE A 195 -7.34 -9.98 1.74
C PHE A 195 -7.32 -11.49 2.00
N ARG A 196 -8.33 -12.06 2.66
CA ARG A 196 -8.44 -13.52 2.74
C ARG A 196 -8.55 -14.15 1.35
N TYR A 197 -9.28 -13.50 0.43
CA TYR A 197 -9.39 -13.95 -0.96
C TYR A 197 -8.03 -13.95 -1.69
N ALA A 198 -7.18 -12.94 -1.45
CA ALA A 198 -5.81 -12.85 -1.95
C ALA A 198 -4.90 -13.93 -1.34
N CYS A 199 -4.90 -14.07 -0.01
CA CYS A 199 -4.08 -15.08 0.69
C CYS A 199 -4.39 -16.51 0.21
N ALA A 200 -5.68 -16.84 0.00
CA ALA A 200 -6.10 -18.14 -0.50
C ALA A 200 -5.58 -18.47 -1.92
N ARG A 201 -5.03 -17.47 -2.63
CA ARG A 201 -4.43 -17.59 -3.97
C ARG A 201 -2.91 -17.40 -3.96
N GLY A 202 -2.29 -17.38 -2.78
CA GLY A 202 -0.83 -17.29 -2.64
C GLY A 202 -0.26 -15.88 -2.75
N TYR A 203 -1.09 -14.84 -2.62
CA TYR A 203 -0.64 -13.45 -2.62
C TYR A 203 -0.56 -12.88 -1.20
N GLU A 204 0.32 -11.90 -1.00
CA GLU A 204 0.44 -11.15 0.25
C GLU A 204 -0.34 -9.82 0.20
N PRO A 205 -1.26 -9.58 1.16
CA PRO A 205 -1.98 -8.32 1.28
C PRO A 205 -1.09 -7.14 1.69
N GLN A 206 -1.18 -6.05 0.93
CA GLN A 206 -0.60 -4.75 1.26
C GLN A 206 -1.74 -3.76 1.52
N TYR A 207 -1.64 -3.00 2.61
CA TYR A 207 -2.53 -1.87 2.86
C TYR A 207 -1.69 -0.59 2.97
N ARG A 208 -2.00 0.40 2.13
CA ARG A 208 -1.36 1.72 2.17
C ARG A 208 -2.32 2.82 2.56
N CYS A 209 -1.80 3.81 3.25
CA CYS A 209 -2.48 5.09 3.44
C CYS A 209 -1.50 6.17 3.87
N GLN A 210 -1.81 7.42 3.54
CA GLN A 210 -1.07 8.59 4.01
C GLN A 210 -0.90 8.59 5.53
N VAL A 211 0.26 9.03 5.99
CA VAL A 211 0.64 8.98 7.42
C VAL A 211 -0.33 9.79 8.30
N ASP A 212 -0.89 10.87 7.77
CA ASP A 212 -1.86 11.74 8.47
C ASP A 212 -3.30 11.21 8.41
N ASN A 213 -3.58 10.19 7.59
CA ASN A 213 -4.88 9.52 7.50
C ASN A 213 -5.08 8.56 8.67
N SER A 214 -5.36 9.14 9.84
CA SER A 214 -5.58 8.42 11.10
C SER A 214 -6.71 7.40 11.03
N ALA A 215 -7.78 7.68 10.27
CA ALA A 215 -8.92 6.77 10.11
C ALA A 215 -8.53 5.51 9.33
N SER A 216 -7.79 5.66 8.23
CA SER A 216 -7.31 4.54 7.42
C SER A 216 -6.24 3.74 8.17
N SER A 217 -5.33 4.43 8.88
CA SER A 217 -4.33 3.80 9.75
C SER A 217 -4.97 3.02 10.91
N ALA A 218 -6.08 3.49 11.47
CA ALA A 218 -6.83 2.77 12.48
C ALA A 218 -7.56 1.56 11.89
N LEU A 219 -8.10 1.68 10.67
CA LEU A 219 -8.73 0.60 9.94
C LEU A 219 -7.74 -0.55 9.65
N ALA A 220 -6.53 -0.26 9.17
CA ALA A 220 -5.49 -1.27 8.92
C ALA A 220 -5.20 -2.10 10.18
N ARG A 221 -5.00 -1.43 11.33
CA ARG A 221 -4.79 -2.09 12.63
C ARG A 221 -6.02 -2.88 13.08
N ALA A 222 -7.21 -2.32 12.95
CA ALA A 222 -8.46 -3.00 13.31
C ALA A 222 -8.73 -4.24 12.42
N ALA A 223 -8.25 -4.23 11.18
CA ALA A 223 -8.28 -5.37 10.28
C ALA A 223 -7.20 -6.41 10.59
N GLY A 224 -6.30 -6.16 11.54
CA GLY A 224 -5.28 -7.10 12.02
C GLY A 224 -3.92 -6.96 11.34
N LEU A 225 -3.69 -5.89 10.55
CA LEU A 225 -2.40 -5.63 9.94
C LEU A 225 -1.46 -4.92 10.93
N THR A 226 -0.17 -5.13 10.71
CA THR A 226 0.94 -4.53 11.47
C THR A 226 1.69 -3.55 10.58
N LEU A 227 2.11 -2.42 11.15
CA LEU A 227 2.92 -1.44 10.43
C LEU A 227 4.28 -2.06 10.08
N PHE A 228 4.64 -2.00 8.80
CA PHE A 228 5.92 -2.46 8.29
C PHE A 228 6.92 -1.31 8.16
N GLY A 229 6.44 -0.15 7.72
CA GLY A 229 7.27 1.03 7.51
C GLY A 229 6.50 2.16 6.84
N THR A 230 7.24 3.15 6.35
CA THR A 230 6.72 4.24 5.53
C THR A 230 7.41 4.26 4.18
N LEU A 231 6.65 4.44 3.11
CA LEU A 231 7.14 4.60 1.75
C LEU A 231 6.85 6.03 1.29
N ASP A 232 7.89 6.76 0.89
CA ASP A 232 7.76 8.08 0.30
C ASP A 232 8.28 8.07 -1.14
N VAL A 233 7.70 8.93 -1.97
CA VAL A 233 8.06 9.10 -3.38
C VAL A 233 8.31 10.57 -3.67
N ILE A 234 9.04 10.86 -4.74
CA ILE A 234 9.31 12.23 -5.17
C ILE A 234 8.02 13.02 -5.41
N ALA A 235 8.02 14.32 -5.09
CA ALA A 235 6.98 15.24 -5.54
C ALA A 235 7.24 15.68 -6.98
N ASN A 236 6.22 15.62 -7.82
CA ASN A 236 6.27 16.08 -9.21
C ASN A 236 6.36 17.62 -9.32
#